data_AF-A0AAV0XPJ8-F1
#
_entry.id   AF-A0AAV0XPJ8-F1
#
_cell.length_a   1.000
_cell.length_b   1.000
_cell.length_c   1.000
_cell.angle_alpha   90.00
_cell.angle_beta   90.00
_cell.angle_gamma   90.00
#
_symmetry.space_group_name_H-M   'P 1'
#
loop_
_entity.id
_entity.type
_entity.pdbx_description
1 polymer ?
#
loop_
_entity_poly.entity_id
_entity_poly.type
_entity_poly.pdbx_seq_one_letter_code
_entity_poly.pdbx_strand_id
1 'polypeptide(L)'
;MVIALAFIPIENIDNALLSLSDNLPNDVQPILDWFEDNYVGRMNRRGNGRRQPLFPHEMWNVYNRTLNQQDRTNNHAEAAHRRLQTELGMDHPTIWKLIDGLRKVQANRDFYYEHLVAGHNPPVKLKKYRDADQRILTVVRDYNNRSTVEYLRGIAYNYQMNL
;
A
#
# COMPACT_ATOMS: atom_id res chain seq x y z
N MET A 1 -10.65 -9.28 -3.45
CA MET A 1 -10.92 -8.95 -2.03
C MET A 1 -9.72 -9.20 -1.12
N VAL A 2 -8.83 -10.15 -1.39
CA VAL A 2 -7.62 -10.42 -0.55
C VAL A 2 -6.81 -9.15 -0.21
N ILE A 3 -6.57 -8.26 -1.19
CA ILE A 3 -5.86 -6.99 -0.96
C ILE A 3 -6.52 -6.07 0.10
N ALA A 4 -7.83 -6.21 0.33
CA ALA A 4 -8.54 -5.41 1.32
C ALA A 4 -8.21 -5.81 2.76
N LEU A 5 -7.60 -6.98 2.97
CA LEU A 5 -7.10 -7.41 4.28
C LEU A 5 -6.05 -6.45 4.85
N ALA A 6 -5.31 -5.74 4.00
CA ALA A 6 -4.38 -4.68 4.41
C ALA A 6 -5.07 -3.52 5.15
N PHE A 7 -6.39 -3.40 5.03
CA PHE A 7 -7.21 -2.39 5.68
C PHE A 7 -7.98 -2.92 6.89
N ILE A 8 -7.67 -4.12 7.39
CA ILE A 8 -8.30 -4.65 8.59
C ILE A 8 -7.44 -4.30 9.82
N PRO A 9 -8.04 -3.90 10.95
CA PRO A 9 -7.32 -3.85 12.23
C PRO A 9 -6.69 -5.22 12.51
N ILE A 10 -5.41 -5.27 12.88
CA ILE A 10 -4.66 -6.53 13.03
C ILE A 10 -5.32 -7.47 14.04
N GLU A 11 -5.92 -6.91 15.09
CA GLU A 11 -6.70 -7.63 16.09
C GLU A 11 -7.88 -8.42 15.50
N ASN A 12 -8.39 -8.01 14.34
CA ASN A 12 -9.56 -8.61 13.69
C ASN A 12 -9.20 -9.41 12.43
N ILE A 13 -7.91 -9.59 12.14
CA ILE A 13 -7.45 -10.24 10.89
C ILE A 13 -7.93 -11.69 10.77
N ASP A 14 -8.02 -12.41 11.90
CA ASP A 14 -8.43 -13.81 11.94
C ASP A 14 -9.88 -13.99 11.49
N ASN A 15 -10.77 -13.19 12.07
CA ASN A 15 -12.18 -13.16 11.71
C ASN A 15 -12.37 -12.75 10.24
N ALA A 16 -11.53 -11.82 9.75
CA ALA A 16 -11.56 -11.39 8.36
C ALA A 16 -11.08 -12.47 7.38
N LEU A 17 -10.04 -13.22 7.72
CA LEU A 17 -9.57 -14.36 6.92
C LEU A 17 -10.65 -15.44 6.81
N LEU A 18 -11.28 -15.81 7.93
CA LEU A 18 -12.35 -16.81 7.94
C LEU A 18 -13.55 -16.34 7.10
N SER A 19 -14.04 -15.13 7.38
CA SER A 19 -15.17 -14.53 6.64
C SER A 19 -14.87 -14.44 5.15
N LEU A 20 -13.63 -14.11 4.78
CA LEU A 20 -13.23 -14.00 3.37
C LEU A 20 -13.13 -15.37 2.71
N SER A 21 -12.55 -16.37 3.39
CA SER A 21 -12.45 -17.75 2.90
C SER A 21 -13.83 -18.31 2.56
N ASP A 22 -14.81 -18.14 3.44
CA ASP A 22 -16.19 -18.63 3.25
C ASP A 22 -16.90 -17.96 2.06
N ASN A 23 -16.42 -16.80 1.61
CA ASN A 23 -17.03 -15.99 0.55
C ASN A 23 -16.19 -15.96 -0.74
N LEU A 24 -15.04 -16.65 -0.79
CA LEU A 24 -14.19 -16.73 -1.98
C LEU A 24 -14.51 -17.99 -2.81
N PRO A 25 -14.46 -17.89 -4.14
CA PRO A 25 -14.45 -19.08 -4.99
C PRO A 25 -13.26 -19.98 -4.64
N ASN A 26 -13.45 -21.30 -4.72
CA ASN A 26 -12.41 -22.29 -4.43
C ASN A 26 -11.12 -22.06 -5.23
N ASP A 27 -11.24 -21.58 -6.47
CA ASP A 27 -10.09 -21.29 -7.35
C ASP A 27 -9.18 -20.16 -6.84
N VAL A 28 -9.71 -19.30 -5.96
CA VAL A 28 -8.97 -18.16 -5.37
C VAL A 28 -8.38 -18.52 -4.01
N GLN A 29 -8.78 -19.64 -3.40
CA GLN A 29 -8.26 -20.08 -2.10
C GLN A 29 -6.74 -20.21 -2.04
N PRO A 30 -6.04 -20.73 -3.06
CA PRO A 30 -4.58 -20.78 -3.05
C PRO A 30 -3.91 -19.42 -2.86
N ILE A 31 -4.55 -18.33 -3.33
CA ILE A 31 -4.04 -16.96 -3.16
C ILE A 31 -4.24 -16.49 -1.72
N LEU A 32 -5.39 -16.80 -1.11
CA LEU A 32 -5.65 -16.47 0.29
C LEU A 32 -4.70 -17.26 1.22
N ASP A 33 -4.51 -18.54 0.93
CA ASP A 33 -3.57 -19.42 1.62
C ASP A 33 -2.15 -18.88 1.57
N TRP A 34 -1.68 -18.52 0.37
CA TRP A 34 -0.36 -17.90 0.20
C TRP A 34 -0.23 -16.59 0.98
N PHE A 35 -1.28 -15.77 0.99
CA PHE A 35 -1.28 -14.53 1.76
C PHE A 35 -1.18 -14.82 3.27
N GLU A 36 -1.96 -15.76 3.78
CA GLU A 36 -1.90 -16.16 5.18
C GLU A 36 -0.50 -16.70 5.54
N ASP A 37 0.11 -17.53 4.70
CA ASP A 37 1.44 -18.09 4.95
C ASP A 37 2.54 -17.02 5.05
N ASN A 38 2.48 -15.98 4.21
CA ASN A 38 3.54 -14.99 4.09
C ASN A 38 3.35 -13.75 4.98
N TYR A 39 2.11 -13.30 5.17
CA TYR A 39 1.81 -11.98 5.75
C TYR A 39 1.13 -12.04 7.12
N VAL A 40 0.42 -13.13 7.45
CA VAL A 40 -0.30 -13.26 8.73
C VAL A 40 0.29 -14.37 9.62
N GLY A 41 0.80 -15.43 9.01
CA GLY A 41 1.31 -16.63 9.64
C GLY A 41 0.19 -17.60 10.02
N ARG A 42 0.31 -18.89 9.66
CA ARG A 42 -0.70 -19.91 9.97
C ARG A 42 -0.88 -20.13 11.46
N MET A 43 -2.09 -20.51 11.85
CA MET A 43 -2.37 -20.99 13.20
C MET A 43 -1.53 -22.21 13.52
N ASN A 44 -0.88 -22.23 14.69
CA ASN A 44 -0.16 -23.40 15.14
C ASN A 44 -1.13 -24.56 15.35
N ARG A 45 -0.72 -25.79 15.01
CA ARG A 45 -1.55 -27.02 15.18
C ARG A 45 -2.07 -27.23 16.60
N ARG A 46 -1.43 -26.62 17.60
CA ARG A 46 -1.81 -26.71 19.02
C ARG A 46 -2.78 -25.60 19.47
N GLY A 47 -3.05 -24.60 18.62
CA GLY A 47 -3.90 -23.45 18.94
C GLY A 47 -3.23 -22.33 19.74
N ASN A 48 -1.93 -22.45 20.02
CA ASN A 48 -1.18 -21.53 20.90
C ASN A 48 -0.77 -20.22 20.19
N GLY A 49 -1.56 -19.73 19.24
CA GLY A 49 -1.26 -18.57 18.41
C GLY A 49 -0.69 -18.90 17.03
N ARG A 50 -0.36 -17.84 16.27
CA ARG A 50 0.13 -17.93 14.89
C ARG A 50 1.64 -18.09 14.81
N ARG A 51 2.10 -18.69 13.72
CA ARG A 51 3.53 -18.65 13.33
C ARG A 51 3.93 -17.22 13.01
N GLN A 52 5.21 -16.90 13.18
CA GLN A 52 5.70 -15.61 12.69
C GLN A 52 5.60 -15.57 11.15
N PRO A 53 4.96 -14.55 10.56
CA PRO A 53 4.92 -14.37 9.12
C PRO A 53 6.31 -14.00 8.58
N LEU A 54 6.53 -14.23 7.29
CA LEU A 54 7.73 -13.79 6.59
C LEU A 54 7.83 -12.25 6.57
N PHE A 55 6.68 -11.58 6.44
CA PHE A 55 6.58 -10.13 6.41
C PHE A 55 5.83 -9.62 7.65
N PRO A 56 6.46 -8.76 8.48
CA PRO A 56 5.81 -8.16 9.64
C PRO A 56 4.56 -7.36 9.28
N HIS A 57 3.57 -7.34 10.17
CA HIS A 57 2.29 -6.64 9.95
C HIS A 57 2.48 -5.15 9.67
N GLU A 58 3.45 -4.51 10.29
CA GLU A 58 3.78 -3.09 10.14
C GLU A 58 4.26 -2.76 8.71
N MET A 59 4.73 -3.75 7.96
CA MET A 59 5.20 -3.57 6.59
C MET A 59 4.03 -3.42 5.61
N TRP A 60 2.97 -4.21 5.77
CA TRP A 60 1.91 -4.36 4.78
C TRP A 60 0.54 -3.83 5.24
N ASN A 61 0.27 -3.80 6.54
CA ASN A 61 -0.98 -3.28 7.05
C ASN A 61 -1.02 -1.75 6.96
N VAL A 62 -2.11 -1.24 6.41
CA VAL A 62 -2.30 0.19 6.15
C VAL A 62 -3.55 0.74 6.83
N TYR A 63 -4.20 -0.01 7.73
CA TYR A 63 -5.41 0.44 8.43
C TYR A 63 -5.15 1.75 9.20
N ASN A 64 -4.19 1.73 10.13
CA ASN A 64 -3.85 2.89 10.94
C ASN A 64 -3.26 4.03 10.09
N ARG A 65 -2.44 3.72 9.08
CA ARG A 65 -1.91 4.72 8.14
C ARG A 65 -3.05 5.43 7.40
N THR A 66 -4.07 4.68 6.98
CA THR A 66 -5.22 5.24 6.28
C THR A 66 -6.04 6.14 7.20
N LEU A 67 -6.33 5.70 8.43
CA LEU A 67 -7.03 6.53 9.43
C LEU A 67 -6.29 7.84 9.71
N ASN A 68 -4.97 7.77 9.83
CA ASN A 68 -4.09 8.91 10.05
C ASN A 68 -3.81 9.74 8.78
N GLN A 69 -4.40 9.39 7.64
CA GLN A 69 -4.20 10.05 6.35
C GLN A 69 -2.72 10.11 5.92
N GLN A 70 -1.94 9.08 6.30
CA GLN A 70 -0.55 8.92 5.93
C GLN A 70 -0.42 8.20 4.59
N ASP A 71 0.74 8.33 3.95
CA ASP A 71 1.05 7.58 2.75
C ASP A 71 1.02 6.07 3.02
N ARG A 72 0.30 5.34 2.17
CA ARG A 72 0.04 3.90 2.33
C ARG A 72 1.12 3.02 1.70
N THR A 73 1.84 3.54 0.72
CA THR A 73 2.81 2.83 -0.11
C THR A 73 4.15 3.57 -0.14
N ASN A 74 5.17 2.92 -0.70
CA ASN A 74 6.49 3.50 -0.90
C ASN A 74 6.54 4.50 -2.09
N ASN A 75 5.48 5.30 -2.28
CA ASN A 75 5.32 6.23 -3.40
C ASN A 75 6.51 7.18 -3.55
N HIS A 76 7.10 7.61 -2.43
CA HIS A 76 8.26 8.49 -2.44
C HIS A 76 9.50 7.83 -3.04
N ALA A 77 9.80 6.59 -2.65
CA ALA A 77 10.93 5.87 -3.24
C ALA A 77 10.66 5.50 -4.70
N GLU A 78 9.44 5.07 -5.04
CA GLU A 78 9.08 4.81 -6.44
C GLU A 78 9.18 6.07 -7.30
N ALA A 79 8.73 7.23 -6.79
CA ALA A 79 8.87 8.50 -7.49
C ALA A 79 10.33 8.92 -7.64
N ALA A 80 11.16 8.73 -6.60
CA ALA A 80 12.59 8.98 -6.67
C ALA A 80 13.27 8.07 -7.70
N HIS A 81 12.93 6.77 -7.70
CA HIS A 81 13.44 5.81 -8.66
C HIS A 81 13.01 6.13 -10.10
N ARG A 82 11.73 6.46 -10.33
CA ARG A 82 11.24 6.88 -11.65
C ARG A 82 11.99 8.11 -12.17
N ARG A 83 12.20 9.12 -11.33
CA ARG A 83 12.98 10.32 -11.69
C ARG A 83 14.41 9.96 -12.05
N LEU A 84 15.07 9.13 -11.24
CA LEU A 84 16.43 8.68 -11.53
C LEU A 84 16.50 7.94 -12.88
N GLN A 85 15.54 7.04 -13.14
CA GLN A 85 15.46 6.31 -14.40
C GLN A 85 15.23 7.26 -15.60
N THR A 86 14.36 8.25 -15.45
CA THR A 86 14.09 9.27 -16.47
C THR A 86 15.33 10.13 -16.75
N GLU A 87 16.06 10.56 -15.70
CA GLU A 87 17.26 11.39 -15.84
C GLU A 87 18.44 10.62 -16.44
N LEU A 88 18.58 9.32 -16.13
CA LEU A 88 19.60 8.47 -16.71
C LEU A 88 19.28 8.08 -18.16
N GLY A 89 18.01 7.83 -18.47
CA GLY A 89 17.53 7.47 -19.81
C GLY A 89 18.14 6.17 -20.35
N MET A 90 18.64 5.29 -19.48
CA MET A 90 19.32 4.05 -19.86
C MET A 90 19.28 2.99 -18.76
N ASP A 91 19.35 1.71 -19.15
CA ASP A 91 19.22 0.58 -18.22
C ASP A 91 20.53 0.23 -17.51
N HIS A 92 21.68 0.47 -18.16
CA HIS A 92 23.00 0.10 -17.65
C HIS A 92 24.00 1.28 -17.76
N PRO A 93 23.90 2.30 -16.90
CA PRO A 93 24.82 3.43 -16.91
C PRO A 93 26.24 3.01 -16.48
N THR A 94 27.25 3.60 -17.11
CA THR A 94 28.61 3.56 -16.55
C THR A 94 28.64 4.36 -15.26
N ILE A 95 29.65 4.10 -14.40
CA ILE A 95 29.79 4.83 -13.13
C ILE A 95 29.79 6.36 -13.31
N TRP A 96 30.40 6.85 -14.39
CA TRP A 96 30.43 8.27 -14.72
C TRP A 96 29.05 8.82 -15.09
N LYS A 97 28.31 8.12 -15.96
CA LYS A 97 26.93 8.52 -16.32
C LYS A 97 26.00 8.47 -15.11
N LEU A 98 26.19 7.50 -14.22
CA LEU A 98 25.44 7.41 -12.97
C LEU A 98 25.71 8.63 -12.08
N ILE A 99 26.98 9.00 -11.88
CA ILE A 99 27.36 10.18 -11.09
C ILE A 99 26.75 11.45 -11.69
N ASP A 100 26.85 11.64 -13.00
CA ASP A 100 26.29 12.82 -13.67
C ASP A 100 24.75 12.87 -13.55
N GLY A 101 24.07 11.72 -13.70
CA GLY A 101 22.63 11.61 -13.50
C GLY A 101 22.22 11.96 -12.07
N LEU A 102 22.94 11.44 -11.07
CA LEU A 102 22.68 11.77 -9.66
C LEU A 102 22.85 13.26 -9.36
N ARG A 103 23.88 13.91 -9.93
CA ARG A 103 24.08 15.36 -9.79
C ARG A 103 22.93 16.16 -10.39
N LYS A 104 22.39 15.74 -11.54
CA LYS A 104 21.21 16.38 -12.15
C LYS A 104 19.96 16.22 -11.30
N VAL A 105 19.69 14.99 -10.83
CA VAL A 105 18.56 14.70 -9.93
C VAL A 105 18.65 15.57 -8.67
N GLN A 106 19.84 15.70 -8.08
CA GLN A 106 20.07 16.54 -6.91
C GLN A 106 19.82 18.01 -7.22
N ALA A 107 20.41 18.57 -8.28
CA ALA A 107 20.22 19.97 -8.66
C ALA A 107 18.72 20.32 -8.88
N ASN A 108 17.98 19.44 -9.56
CA ASN A 108 16.53 19.60 -9.75
C ASN A 108 15.76 19.55 -8.41
N ARG A 109 16.23 18.75 -7.45
CA ARG A 109 15.59 18.63 -6.14
C ARG A 109 15.87 19.84 -5.26
N ASP A 110 17.08 20.35 -5.29
CA ASP A 110 17.48 21.56 -4.57
C ASP A 110 16.67 22.76 -5.11
N PHE A 111 16.55 22.90 -6.43
CA PHE A 111 15.69 23.92 -7.04
C PHE A 111 14.22 23.80 -6.60
N TYR A 112 13.67 22.58 -6.60
CA TYR A 112 12.31 22.34 -6.11
C TYR A 112 12.16 22.69 -4.62
N TYR A 113 13.17 22.41 -3.79
CA TYR A 113 13.17 22.76 -2.38
C TYR A 113 13.18 24.28 -2.18
N GLU A 114 14.01 25.02 -2.93
CA GLU A 114 14.02 26.49 -2.89
C GLU A 114 12.66 27.10 -3.26
N HIS A 115 11.94 26.51 -4.22
CA HIS A 115 10.56 26.92 -4.51
C HIS A 115 9.64 26.78 -3.30
N LEU A 116 9.75 25.68 -2.56
CA LEU A 116 8.96 25.48 -1.34
C LEU A 116 9.37 26.49 -0.24
N VAL A 117 10.67 26.77 -0.09
CA VAL A 117 11.18 27.80 0.84
C VAL A 117 10.63 29.18 0.48
N ALA A 118 10.51 29.49 -0.81
CA ALA A 118 9.87 30.70 -1.32
C ALA A 118 8.33 30.73 -1.13
N GLY A 119 7.74 29.71 -0.53
CA GLY A 119 6.30 29.63 -0.24
C GLY A 119 5.44 29.08 -1.38
N HIS A 120 6.03 28.49 -2.42
CA HIS A 120 5.26 27.81 -3.45
C HIS A 120 4.64 26.52 -2.90
N ASN A 121 3.42 26.21 -3.34
CA ASN A 121 2.77 24.96 -2.97
C ASN A 121 3.31 23.78 -3.78
N PRO A 122 3.39 22.57 -3.17
CA PRO A 122 3.73 21.37 -3.90
C PRO A 122 2.67 21.03 -4.96
N PRO A 123 3.02 20.25 -6.00
CA PRO A 123 2.07 19.79 -6.99
C PRO A 123 0.91 19.04 -6.34
N VAL A 124 -0.32 19.41 -6.70
CA VAL A 124 -1.52 18.78 -6.17
C VAL A 124 -1.63 17.36 -6.73
N LYS A 125 -1.91 16.39 -5.84
CA LYS A 125 -2.23 15.02 -6.25
C LYS A 125 -3.41 15.03 -7.23
N LEU A 126 -3.31 14.23 -8.31
CA LEU A 126 -4.38 14.14 -9.31
C LEU A 126 -5.73 13.81 -8.65
N LYS A 127 -6.79 14.48 -9.10
CA LYS A 127 -8.14 14.40 -8.53
C LYS A 127 -8.62 12.95 -8.36
N LYS A 128 -8.44 12.10 -9.37
CA LYS A 128 -8.85 10.68 -9.32
C LYS A 128 -8.28 9.91 -8.11
N TYR A 129 -7.03 10.19 -7.73
CA TYR A 129 -6.41 9.53 -6.59
C TYR A 129 -6.87 10.13 -5.27
N ARG A 130 -7.09 11.45 -5.21
CA ARG A 130 -7.66 12.12 -4.03
C ARG A 130 -9.07 11.60 -3.75
N ASP A 131 -9.89 11.46 -4.79
CA ASP A 131 -11.26 10.95 -4.66
C ASP A 131 -11.26 9.48 -4.20
N ALA A 132 -10.34 8.66 -4.72
CA ALA A 132 -10.18 7.27 -4.29
C ALA A 132 -9.70 7.16 -2.83
N ASP A 133 -8.71 7.98 -2.43
CA ASP A 133 -8.24 8.06 -1.04
C ASP A 133 -9.40 8.42 -0.10
N GLN A 134 -10.21 9.41 -0.48
CA GLN A 134 -11.34 9.86 0.33
C GLN A 134 -12.40 8.76 0.48
N ARG A 135 -12.75 8.05 -0.60
CA ARG A 135 -13.69 6.93 -0.54
C ARG A 135 -13.17 5.80 0.34
N ILE A 136 -11.89 5.45 0.21
CA ILE A 136 -11.24 4.44 1.05
C ILE A 136 -11.27 4.86 2.52
N LEU A 137 -10.91 6.11 2.82
CA LEU A 137 -10.96 6.66 4.17
C LEU A 137 -12.37 6.59 4.78
N THR A 138 -13.41 6.91 3.99
CA THR A 138 -14.80 6.78 4.43
C THR A 138 -15.14 5.34 4.80
N VAL A 139 -14.77 4.36 3.98
CA VAL A 139 -15.01 2.93 4.29
C VAL A 139 -14.23 2.50 5.53
N VAL A 140 -12.96 2.90 5.66
CA VAL A 140 -12.09 2.56 6.80
C VAL A 140 -12.64 3.12 8.12
N ARG A 141 -13.11 4.37 8.14
CA ARG A 141 -13.72 4.99 9.32
C ARG A 141 -15.03 4.33 9.75
N ASP A 142 -15.73 3.74 8.80
CA ASP A 142 -17.02 3.09 9.00
C ASP A 142 -16.90 1.58 9.26
N TYR A 143 -15.69 1.10 9.61
CA TYR A 143 -15.39 -0.32 9.80
C TYR A 143 -16.34 -1.02 10.78
N ASN A 144 -16.59 -0.42 11.95
CA ASN A 144 -17.41 -1.03 13.01
C ASN A 144 -18.91 -1.09 12.68
N ASN A 145 -19.37 -0.37 11.66
CA ASN A 145 -20.79 -0.33 11.28
C ASN A 145 -21.13 -1.23 10.09
N ARG A 146 -20.17 -2.03 9.61
CA ARG A 146 -20.31 -2.90 8.43
C ARG A 146 -20.02 -4.34 8.78
N SER A 147 -20.64 -5.27 8.06
CA SER A 147 -20.15 -6.66 8.08
C SER A 147 -18.75 -6.73 7.46
N THR A 148 -17.95 -7.70 7.91
CA THR A 148 -16.58 -7.89 7.41
C THR A 148 -16.52 -8.05 5.89
N VAL A 149 -17.48 -8.78 5.31
CA VAL A 149 -17.54 -9.02 3.86
C VAL A 149 -17.89 -7.74 3.10
N GLU A 150 -18.87 -6.96 3.56
CA GLU A 150 -19.24 -5.68 2.95
C GLU A 150 -18.11 -4.66 3.03
N TYR A 151 -17.41 -4.63 4.17
CA TYR A 151 -16.22 -3.80 4.35
C TYR A 151 -15.13 -4.14 3.33
N LEU A 152 -14.75 -5.42 3.24
CA LEU A 152 -13.72 -5.90 2.32
C LEU A 152 -14.10 -5.65 0.84
N ARG A 153 -15.39 -5.80 0.49
CA ARG A 153 -15.91 -5.42 -0.83
C ARG A 153 -15.79 -3.93 -1.09
N GLY A 154 -16.20 -3.09 -0.14
CA GLY A 154 -16.12 -1.63 -0.24
C GLY A 154 -14.70 -1.13 -0.49
N ILE A 155 -13.71 -1.70 0.19
CA ILE A 155 -12.29 -1.41 -0.07
C ILE A 155 -11.89 -1.90 -1.47
N ALA A 156 -12.21 -3.15 -1.83
CA ALA A 156 -11.83 -3.73 -3.12
C ALA A 156 -12.35 -2.95 -4.34
N TYR A 157 -13.56 -2.40 -4.27
CA TYR A 157 -14.13 -1.59 -5.36
C TYR A 157 -13.31 -0.33 -5.69
N ASN A 158 -12.60 0.24 -4.71
CA ASN A 158 -11.77 1.42 -4.94
C ASN A 158 -10.44 1.11 -5.66
N TYR A 159 -10.06 -0.17 -5.71
CA TYR A 159 -8.86 -0.66 -6.40
C TYR A 159 -9.16 -1.27 -7.77
N GLN A 160 -10.34 -1.88 -7.95
CA GLN A 160 -10.75 -2.46 -9.24
C GLN A 160 -10.96 -1.44 -10.36
N MET A 161 -11.10 -0.14 -10.06
CA MET A 161 -11.34 0.90 -11.07
C MET A 161 -10.08 1.49 -11.73
N ASN A 162 -8.87 0.97 -11.45
CA ASN A 162 -7.62 1.56 -11.96
C ASN A 162 -6.59 0.54 -12.48
N LEU A 163 -7.03 -0.65 -12.91
CA LEU A 163 -6.25 -1.51 -13.80
C LEU A 163 -6.78 -1.38 -15.22
#